data_AF-A0A2E9T9Z2-F1
#
_entry.id   AF-A0A2E9T9Z2-F1
#
_cell.length_a   1.000
_cell.length_b   1.000
_cell.length_c   1.000
_cell.angle_alpha   90.00
_cell.angle_beta   90.00
_cell.angle_gamma   90.00
#
_symmetry.space_group_name_H-M   'P 1'
#
loop_
_entity.id
_entity.type
_entity.pdbx_description
1 polymer ?
#
loop_
_entity_poly.entity_id
_entity_poly.type
_entity_poly.pdbx_seq_one_letter_code
_entity_poly.pdbx_strand_id
1 'polypeptide(L)'
;MYMKLSEVLSFRRNHTSLKDAVKTYISACHAEGKTERTFQAYSETLNQLLDVAKSAGFPTRLSGFRSEHVYAFMDATRMRGVSSGTQHRRFRETRAFFSWCERMAYTLDHPFKGISNVRTGTKVIKPFTKSDIDLPPKN
;
A
#
# COMPACT_ATOMS: atom_id res chain seq x y z
N MET A 1 -14.55 22.52 31.32
CA MET A 1 -14.55 21.05 31.19
C MET A 1 -13.40 20.67 30.26
N TYR A 2 -12.28 20.17 30.78
CA TYR A 2 -11.12 19.78 29.98
C TYR A 2 -11.20 18.28 29.68
N MET A 3 -11.18 17.93 28.39
CA MET A 3 -11.13 16.53 27.95
C MET A 3 -9.70 15.99 28.13
N LYS A 4 -9.54 14.76 28.59
CA LYS A 4 -8.19 14.20 28.83
C LYS A 4 -7.46 14.01 27.50
N LEU A 5 -6.14 14.23 27.47
CA LEU A 5 -5.32 14.02 26.28
C LEU A 5 -5.50 12.61 25.67
N SER A 6 -5.68 11.59 26.50
CA SER A 6 -5.98 10.22 26.07
C SER A 6 -7.31 10.10 25.32
N GLU A 7 -8.35 10.80 25.76
CA GLU A 7 -9.66 10.83 25.11
C GLU A 7 -9.61 11.59 23.79
N VAL A 8 -8.87 12.71 23.74
CA VAL A 8 -8.63 13.47 22.50
C VAL A 8 -7.89 12.62 21.46
N LEU A 9 -6.85 11.88 21.89
CA LEU A 9 -6.07 11.02 21.01
C LEU A 9 -6.86 9.80 20.52
N SER A 10 -7.69 9.20 21.39
CA SER A 10 -8.60 8.10 21.03
C SER A 10 -9.67 8.55 20.04
N PHE A 11 -10.27 9.72 20.28
CA PHE A 11 -11.25 10.31 19.36
C PHE A 11 -10.62 10.60 17.99
N ARG A 12 -9.43 11.20 17.94
CA ARG A 12 -8.74 11.45 16.67
C ARG A 12 -8.40 10.16 15.92
N ARG A 13 -8.00 9.09 16.61
CA ARG A 13 -7.73 7.77 16.01
C ARG A 13 -8.95 7.22 15.27
N ASN A 14 -10.12 7.26 15.91
CA ASN A 14 -11.38 6.74 15.32
C ASN A 14 -11.94 7.60 14.17
N HIS A 15 -11.50 8.86 14.07
CA HIS A 15 -11.97 9.81 13.06
C HIS A 15 -10.94 10.15 11.98
N THR A 16 -9.81 9.42 11.93
CA THR A 16 -8.72 9.70 10.99
C THR A 16 -9.17 9.48 9.54
N SER A 17 -8.89 10.46 8.68
CA SER A 17 -9.15 10.35 7.24
C SER A 17 -8.07 9.52 6.56
N LEU A 18 -8.39 8.92 5.41
CA LEU A 18 -7.39 8.22 4.58
C LEU A 18 -6.20 9.15 4.25
N LYS A 19 -6.49 10.39 3.86
CA LYS A 19 -5.46 11.38 3.50
C LYS A 19 -4.52 11.68 4.66
N ASP A 20 -5.06 11.91 5.85
CA ASP A 20 -4.25 12.20 7.03
C ASP A 20 -3.41 10.99 7.43
N ALA A 21 -3.99 9.78 7.40
CA ALA A 21 -3.26 8.56 7.68
C ALA A 21 -2.14 8.29 6.68
N VAL A 22 -2.36 8.53 5.38
CA VAL A 22 -1.32 8.42 4.36
C VAL A 22 -0.18 9.39 4.67
N LYS A 23 -0.49 10.66 4.95
CA LYS A 23 0.51 11.67 5.32
C LYS A 23 1.33 11.21 6.54
N THR A 24 0.66 10.79 7.62
CA THR A 24 1.32 10.34 8.84
C THR A 24 2.15 9.08 8.61
N TYR A 25 1.66 8.12 7.84
CA TYR A 25 2.39 6.89 7.54
C TYR A 25 3.67 7.16 6.74
N ILE A 26 3.61 8.08 5.78
CA ILE A 26 4.77 8.50 5.00
C ILE A 26 5.80 9.20 5.90
N SER A 27 5.38 10.08 6.81
CA SER A 27 6.27 10.65 7.84
C SER A 27 6.85 9.59 8.78
N ALA A 28 6.06 8.59 9.17
CA ALA A 28 6.52 7.49 10.01
C ALA A 28 7.58 6.64 9.31
N CYS A 29 7.41 6.34 8.02
CA CYS A 29 8.40 5.60 7.23
C CYS A 29 9.76 6.31 7.19
N HIS A 30 9.74 7.65 7.09
CA HIS A 30 10.95 8.47 7.14
C HIS A 30 11.59 8.44 8.53
N ALA A 31 10.80 8.61 9.60
CA ALA A 31 11.29 8.56 10.97
C ALA A 31 11.84 7.18 11.38
N GLU A 32 11.27 6.11 10.83
CA GLU A 32 11.72 4.71 11.03
C GLU A 32 12.99 4.37 10.23
N GLY A 33 13.54 5.28 9.43
CA GLY A 33 14.77 5.08 8.67
C GLY A 33 14.62 4.15 7.46
N LYS A 34 13.42 4.03 6.89
CA LYS A 34 13.25 3.28 5.63
C LYS A 34 14.01 3.96 4.50
N THR A 35 14.54 3.18 3.56
CA THR A 35 15.31 3.72 2.44
C THR A 35 14.49 4.67 1.58
N GLU A 36 15.14 5.65 0.96
CA GLU A 36 14.48 6.62 0.06
C GLU A 36 13.69 5.92 -1.05
N ARG A 37 14.26 4.85 -1.63
CA ARG A 37 13.57 4.02 -2.62
C ARG A 37 12.28 3.41 -2.08
N THR A 38 12.28 2.97 -0.83
CA THR A 38 11.10 2.41 -0.17
C THR A 38 10.07 3.52 0.02
N PHE A 39 10.47 4.65 0.61
CA PHE A 39 9.62 5.83 0.79
C PHE A 39 8.91 6.26 -0.50
N GLN A 40 9.66 6.42 -1.59
CA GLN A 40 9.12 6.81 -2.90
C GLN A 40 8.10 5.79 -3.42
N ALA A 41 8.40 4.49 -3.29
CA ALA A 41 7.51 3.42 -3.72
C ALA A 41 6.18 3.44 -2.95
N TYR A 42 6.22 3.61 -1.63
CA TYR A 42 5.01 3.75 -0.80
C TYR A 42 4.25 5.04 -1.14
N SER A 43 4.93 6.17 -1.30
CA SER A 43 4.32 7.46 -1.66
C SER A 43 3.57 7.36 -2.98
N GLU A 44 4.19 6.79 -4.01
CA GLU A 44 3.57 6.59 -5.32
C GLU A 44 2.28 5.75 -5.22
N THR A 45 2.36 4.59 -4.55
CA THR A 45 1.22 3.69 -4.40
C THR A 45 0.08 4.31 -3.59
N LEU A 46 0.39 5.02 -2.50
CA LEU A 46 -0.62 5.61 -1.62
C LEU A 46 -1.27 6.86 -2.22
N ASN A 47 -0.53 7.64 -3.03
CA ASN A 47 -1.13 8.73 -3.81
C ASN A 47 -2.12 8.17 -4.84
N GLN A 48 -1.78 7.07 -5.51
CA GLN A 48 -2.71 6.43 -6.44
C GLN A 48 -3.94 5.85 -5.74
N LEU A 49 -3.78 5.32 -4.52
CA LEU A 49 -4.92 4.92 -3.69
C LEU A 49 -5.82 6.11 -3.37
N LEU A 50 -5.26 7.28 -3.02
CA LEU A 50 -6.03 8.50 -2.77
C LEU A 50 -6.79 8.96 -4.02
N ASP A 51 -6.15 8.91 -5.19
CA ASP A 51 -6.78 9.28 -6.46
C ASP A 51 -7.97 8.37 -6.78
N VAL A 52 -7.78 7.05 -6.67
CA VAL A 52 -8.85 6.07 -6.90
C VAL A 52 -9.95 6.23 -5.86
N ALA A 53 -9.60 6.42 -4.58
CA ALA A 53 -10.57 6.64 -3.52
C ALA A 53 -11.45 7.86 -3.81
N LYS A 54 -10.85 8.96 -4.30
CA LYS A 54 -11.57 10.16 -4.70
C LYS A 54 -12.46 9.92 -5.92
N SER A 55 -11.96 9.26 -6.97
CA SER A 55 -12.71 9.07 -8.21
C SER A 55 -13.84 8.05 -8.09
N ALA A 56 -13.65 7.01 -7.28
CA ALA A 56 -14.60 5.91 -7.10
C ALA A 56 -15.51 6.10 -5.88
N GLY A 57 -15.43 7.23 -5.19
CA GLY A 57 -16.31 7.57 -4.07
C GLY A 57 -16.09 6.69 -2.82
N PHE A 58 -14.84 6.29 -2.55
CA PHE A 58 -14.54 5.50 -1.36
C PHE A 58 -14.78 6.33 -0.08
N PRO A 59 -14.98 5.67 1.08
CA PRO A 59 -15.09 6.34 2.36
C PRO A 59 -13.89 7.26 2.64
N THR A 60 -14.15 8.48 3.09
CA THR A 60 -13.08 9.40 3.51
C THR A 60 -12.41 8.94 4.80
N ARG A 61 -13.16 8.27 5.68
CA ARG A 61 -12.69 7.80 7.00
C ARG A 61 -12.18 6.37 6.91
N LEU A 62 -11.04 6.10 7.55
CA LEU A 62 -10.45 4.75 7.57
C LEU A 62 -11.36 3.69 8.20
N SER A 63 -12.19 4.05 9.17
CA SER A 63 -13.15 3.14 9.80
C SER A 63 -14.19 2.57 8.81
N GLY A 64 -14.43 3.24 7.69
CA GLY A 64 -15.33 2.77 6.62
C GLY A 64 -14.67 1.87 5.58
N PHE A 65 -13.34 1.71 5.58
CA PHE A 65 -12.66 0.89 4.58
C PHE A 65 -12.94 -0.61 4.77
N ARG A 66 -13.28 -1.28 3.68
CA ARG A 66 -13.62 -2.72 3.61
C ARG A 66 -12.90 -3.38 2.44
N SER A 67 -12.96 -4.70 2.36
CA SER A 67 -12.29 -5.50 1.31
C SER A 67 -12.70 -5.12 -0.11
N GLU A 68 -13.96 -4.73 -0.33
CA GLU A 68 -14.47 -4.22 -1.62
C GLU A 68 -13.66 -3.03 -2.15
N HIS A 69 -13.23 -2.11 -1.27
CA HIS A 69 -12.42 -0.94 -1.65
C HIS A 69 -11.00 -1.35 -2.05
N VAL A 70 -10.46 -2.39 -1.41
CA VAL A 70 -9.17 -2.97 -1.78
C VAL A 70 -9.28 -3.62 -3.16
N TYR A 71 -10.33 -4.41 -3.42
CA TYR A 71 -10.56 -5.01 -4.73
C TYR A 71 -10.74 -3.96 -5.82
N ALA A 72 -11.53 -2.91 -5.57
CA ALA A 72 -11.70 -1.81 -6.51
C ALA A 72 -10.38 -1.08 -6.81
N PHE A 73 -9.51 -0.86 -5.81
CA PHE A 73 -8.18 -0.29 -6.04
C PHE A 73 -7.26 -1.22 -6.85
N MET A 74 -7.30 -2.52 -6.59
CA MET A 74 -6.52 -3.50 -7.36
C MET A 74 -7.01 -3.62 -8.80
N ASP A 75 -8.32 -3.56 -9.02
CA ASP A 75 -8.91 -3.58 -10.36
C ASP A 75 -8.55 -2.31 -11.14
N ALA A 76 -8.70 -1.13 -10.54
CA ALA A 76 -8.26 0.14 -11.13
C ALA A 76 -6.75 0.13 -11.46
N THR A 77 -5.93 -0.49 -10.60
CA THR A 77 -4.50 -0.70 -10.85
C THR A 77 -4.27 -1.60 -12.08
N ARG A 78 -5.03 -2.68 -12.22
CA ARG A 78 -4.94 -3.60 -13.37
C ARG A 78 -5.40 -2.93 -14.66
N MET A 79 -6.50 -2.18 -14.64
CA MET A 79 -7.06 -1.47 -15.80
C MET A 79 -6.10 -0.43 -16.38
N ARG A 80 -5.18 0.12 -15.56
CA ARG A 80 -4.09 0.99 -16.04
C ARG A 80 -3.01 0.27 -16.84
N GLY A 81 -3.12 -1.04 -17.04
CA GLY A 81 -2.19 -1.83 -17.87
C GLY A 81 -0.80 -2.03 -17.27
N VAL A 82 -0.63 -1.85 -15.96
CA VAL A 82 0.68 -2.02 -15.31
C VAL A 82 1.09 -3.49 -15.23
N SER A 83 2.41 -3.73 -15.21
CA SER A 83 2.97 -5.08 -15.11
C SER A 83 2.48 -5.84 -13.88
N SER A 84 2.46 -7.18 -13.95
CA SER A 84 2.12 -8.04 -12.80
C SER A 84 3.00 -7.76 -11.57
N GLY A 85 4.29 -7.45 -11.79
CA GLY A 85 5.20 -7.05 -10.73
C GLY A 85 4.77 -5.76 -10.03
N THR A 86 4.33 -4.77 -10.81
CA THR A 86 3.79 -3.51 -10.28
C THR A 86 2.48 -3.74 -9.52
N GLN A 87 1.58 -4.57 -10.03
CA GLN A 87 0.33 -4.94 -9.34
C GLN A 87 0.63 -5.58 -7.97
N HIS A 88 1.54 -6.56 -7.94
CA HIS A 88 1.95 -7.23 -6.71
C HIS A 88 2.65 -6.30 -5.71
N ARG A 89 3.49 -5.39 -6.22
CA ARG A 89 4.11 -4.34 -5.40
C ARG A 89 3.05 -3.46 -4.72
N ARG A 90 2.10 -2.93 -5.50
CA ARG A 90 1.00 -2.08 -4.98
C ARG A 90 0.15 -2.82 -3.95
N PHE A 91 -0.22 -4.08 -4.21
CA PHE A 91 -0.93 -4.91 -3.23
C PHE A 91 -0.20 -4.98 -1.89
N ARG A 92 1.11 -5.30 -1.92
CA ARG A 92 1.94 -5.42 -0.71
C ARG A 92 2.09 -4.09 0.04
N GLU A 93 2.34 -3.01 -0.68
CA GLU A 93 2.53 -1.67 -0.09
C GLU A 93 1.23 -1.15 0.54
N THR A 94 0.10 -1.33 -0.13
CA THR A 94 -1.23 -1.00 0.43
C THR A 94 -1.56 -1.86 1.63
N ARG A 95 -1.25 -3.17 1.60
CA ARG A 95 -1.43 -4.05 2.76
C ARG A 95 -0.60 -3.58 3.95
N ALA A 96 0.68 -3.26 3.73
CA ALA A 96 1.57 -2.77 4.79
C ALA A 96 1.08 -1.44 5.40
N PHE A 97 0.53 -0.54 4.57
CA PHE A 97 -0.13 0.67 5.06
C PHE A 97 -1.31 0.34 5.99
N PHE A 98 -2.25 -0.51 5.58
CA PHE A 98 -3.40 -0.86 6.43
C PHE A 98 -3.01 -1.64 7.69
N SER A 99 -1.94 -2.46 7.64
CA SER A 99 -1.40 -3.10 8.85
C SER A 99 -0.76 -2.08 9.80
N TRP A 100 -0.18 -0.99 9.29
CA TRP A 100 0.25 0.13 10.13
C TRP A 100 -0.96 0.88 10.72
N CYS A 101 -2.01 1.13 9.93
CA CYS A 101 -3.24 1.76 10.42
C CYS A 101 -3.92 0.95 11.54
N GLU A 102 -3.94 -0.38 11.42
CA GLU A 102 -4.44 -1.28 12.45
C GLU A 102 -3.63 -1.15 13.75
N ARG A 103 -2.29 -1.18 13.68
CA ARG A 103 -1.41 -0.96 14.86
C ARG A 103 -1.62 0.41 15.52
N MET A 104 -1.97 1.43 14.73
CA MET A 104 -2.27 2.77 15.23
C MET A 104 -3.73 2.94 15.70
N ALA A 105 -4.54 1.88 15.61
CA ALA A 105 -5.97 1.87 15.92
C ALA A 105 -6.79 2.87 15.10
N TYR A 106 -6.44 3.07 13.82
CA TYR A 106 -7.21 3.93 12.90
C TYR A 106 -8.35 3.20 12.19
N THR A 107 -8.31 1.86 12.17
CA THR A 107 -9.30 0.99 11.54
C THR A 107 -9.89 0.05 12.59
N LEU A 108 -11.21 -0.17 12.54
CA LEU A 108 -11.89 -1.14 13.41
C LEU A 108 -11.66 -2.59 12.92
N ASP A 109 -11.58 -2.78 11.61
CA ASP A 109 -11.28 -4.06 10.96
C ASP A 109 -10.22 -3.83 9.89
N HIS A 110 -9.30 -4.80 9.74
CA HIS A 110 -8.27 -4.74 8.70
C HIS A 110 -8.91 -4.93 7.30
N PRO A 111 -8.78 -3.98 6.34
CA PRO A 111 -9.47 -4.07 5.04
C PRO A 111 -9.04 -5.26 4.16
N PHE A 112 -7.87 -5.84 4.42
CA PHE A 112 -7.43 -7.09 3.75
C PHE A 112 -7.91 -8.38 4.44
N LYS A 113 -8.72 -8.30 5.49
CA LYS A 113 -9.30 -9.47 6.13
C LYS A 113 -10.14 -10.24 5.09
N GLY A 114 -9.83 -11.52 4.90
CA GLY A 114 -10.48 -12.37 3.90
C GLY A 114 -9.96 -12.23 2.46
N ILE A 115 -8.99 -11.34 2.18
CA ILE A 115 -8.39 -11.22 0.85
C ILE A 115 -7.22 -12.21 0.73
N SER A 116 -7.34 -13.17 -0.20
CA SER A 116 -6.26 -14.07 -0.56
C SER A 116 -5.09 -13.28 -1.17
N ASN A 117 -3.85 -13.66 -0.83
CA ASN A 117 -2.68 -13.09 -1.49
C ASN A 117 -2.79 -13.31 -3.01
N VAL A 118 -2.51 -12.26 -3.79
CA VAL A 118 -2.48 -12.33 -5.25
C VAL A 118 -1.51 -13.44 -5.65
N ARG A 119 -2.01 -14.49 -6.30
CA ARG A 119 -1.17 -15.56 -6.85
C ARG A 119 -0.32 -14.95 -7.96
N THR A 120 0.97 -14.74 -7.69
CA THR A 120 1.92 -14.37 -8.74
C THR A 120 2.13 -15.60 -9.62
N GLY A 121 1.77 -15.51 -10.90
CA GLY A 121 2.30 -16.44 -11.89
C GLY A 121 3.82 -16.36 -11.82
N THR A 122 4.46 -17.45 -11.39
CA THR A 122 5.90 -17.53 -11.21
C THR A 122 6.57 -17.19 -12.53
N LYS A 123 7.17 -16.00 -12.64
CA LYS A 123 8.15 -15.75 -13.70
C LYS A 123 9.36 -16.61 -13.36
N VAL A 124 9.42 -17.81 -13.92
CA VAL A 124 10.65 -18.61 -13.95
C VAL A 124 11.65 -17.80 -14.79
N ILE A 125 12.52 -17.05 -14.12
CA ILE A 125 13.70 -16.48 -14.76
C ILE A 125 14.55 -17.71 -15.12
N LYS A 126 14.68 -18.03 -16.41
CA LYS A 126 15.67 -19.03 -16.83
C LYS A 126 17.05 -18.53 -16.36
N PRO A 127 17.80 -19.31 -15.57
CA PRO A 127 19.18 -18.97 -15.25
C PRO A 127 19.97 -18.80 -16.56
N PHE A 128 20.93 -17.88 -16.56
CA PHE A 128 21.89 -17.79 -17.66
C PHE A 128 22.58 -19.15 -17.83
N THR A 129 22.65 -19.63 -19.05
CA THR A 129 23.36 -20.85 -19.41
C THR A 129 24.84 -20.53 -19.61
N LYS A 130 25.74 -21.51 -19.49
CA LYS A 130 27.19 -21.29 -19.74
C LYS A 130 27.48 -20.67 -21.12
N SER A 131 26.60 -20.90 -22.09
CA SER A 131 26.65 -20.34 -23.44
C SER A 131 26.42 -18.82 -23.50
N ASP A 132 25.81 -18.21 -22.47
CA ASP A 132 25.55 -16.77 -22.39
C ASP A 132 26.76 -15.99 -21.83
N ILE A 133 27.74 -16.69 -21.26
CA ILE A 133 28.89 -16.11 -20.54
C ILE A 133 30.14 -16.06 -21.44
N ASP A 134 30.16 -16.82 -22.54
CA ASP A 134 31.32 -16.96 -23.42
C ASP A 134 31.05 -16.34 -24.80
N LEU A 135 31.04 -15.00 -24.84
CA LEU A 135 31.23 -14.27 -26.10
C LEU A 135 32.74 -14.10 -26.30
N PRO A 136 33.35 -14.67 -27.36
CA PRO A 136 34.75 -14.39 -27.65
C PRO A 136 34.94 -12.89 -27.92
N PRO A 137 36.11 -12.31 -27.57
CA PRO A 137 36.38 -10.91 -27.84
C PRO A 137 36.23 -10.63 -29.34
N LYS A 138 35.50 -9.55 -29.66
CA LYS A 138 35.40 -9.07 -31.04
C LYS A 138 36.80 -8.65 -31.50
N ASN A 139 37.29 -9.28 -32.56
CA ASN A 139 38.47 -8.82 -33.33
C ASN A 139 38.22 -7.43 -33.91
#